data_AF-A0A4U1EDT9-F1
#
_entry.id   AF-A0A4U1EDT9-F1
#
_cell.length_a   1.000
_cell.length_b   1.000
_cell.length_c   1.000
_cell.angle_alpha   90.00
_cell.angle_beta   90.00
_cell.angle_gamma   90.00
#
_symmetry.space_group_name_H-M   'P 1'
#
loop_
_entity.id
_entity.type
_entity.pdbx_description
1 polymer ?
#
loop_
_entity_poly.entity_id
_entity_poly.type
_entity_poly.pdbx_seq_one_letter_code
_entity_poly.pdbx_strand_id
1 'polypeptide(L)'
;MRAGKGKVRNRRRIQRRGPCIVYNEDNGIIKAFRNIPGITLLNVSKLNILKLAPGGHVGRFCIWTESAFRKLEELYGTWRKAAPLKSNYNLPMHKMLNTDLSRIVKSPEIQRALRAPRKKIHRSLEEESTEKPENHVEAKPIRKDHAPEH
;
A
#
# COMPACT_ATOMS: atom_id res chain seq x y z
N MET A 1 -18.22 -16.40 19.71
CA MET A 1 -17.66 -17.75 19.98
C MET A 1 -16.98 -18.26 18.70
N ARG A 2 -15.89 -19.06 18.76
CA ARG A 2 -15.22 -19.59 17.55
C ARG A 2 -16.12 -20.61 16.83
N ALA A 3 -16.19 -20.54 15.51
CA ALA A 3 -16.93 -21.50 14.70
C ALA A 3 -16.21 -22.86 14.55
N GLY A 4 -16.96 -23.92 14.30
CA GLY A 4 -16.46 -25.26 13.94
C GLY A 4 -15.80 -26.07 15.06
N LYS A 5 -15.08 -27.12 14.66
CA LYS A 5 -14.40 -28.10 15.54
C LYS A 5 -13.23 -27.49 16.35
N GLY A 6 -12.84 -26.24 16.10
CA GLY A 6 -11.81 -25.56 16.90
C GLY A 6 -12.19 -25.38 18.37
N LYS A 7 -13.50 -25.38 18.68
CA LYS A 7 -14.02 -25.27 20.06
C LYS A 7 -13.57 -26.44 20.94
N VAL A 8 -13.62 -27.67 20.43
CA VAL A 8 -13.21 -28.89 21.16
C VAL A 8 -11.69 -29.00 21.30
N ARG A 9 -10.91 -28.24 20.52
CA ARG A 9 -9.43 -28.21 20.56
C ARG A 9 -8.90 -27.06 21.43
N ASN A 10 -9.61 -26.68 22.49
CA ASN A 10 -9.24 -25.59 23.42
C ASN A 10 -9.05 -24.20 22.78
N ARG A 11 -9.67 -23.92 21.63
CA ARG A 11 -9.63 -22.61 20.95
C ARG A 11 -11.02 -21.96 20.83
N ARG A 12 -11.83 -22.04 21.89
CA ARG A 12 -13.26 -21.63 21.88
C ARG A 12 -13.51 -20.14 21.63
N ARG A 13 -12.56 -19.26 21.96
CA ARG A 13 -12.73 -17.80 21.87
C ARG A 13 -11.91 -17.21 20.72
N ILE A 14 -12.44 -16.14 20.13
CA ILE A 14 -11.74 -15.26 19.18
C ILE A 14 -11.69 -13.90 19.85
N GLN A 15 -10.51 -13.32 19.93
CA GLN A 15 -10.30 -11.97 20.44
C GLN A 15 -9.63 -11.15 19.34
N ARG A 16 -10.16 -9.96 19.09
CA ARG A 16 -9.49 -8.99 18.22
C ARG A 16 -8.22 -8.49 18.92
N ARG A 17 -7.23 -8.08 18.12
CA ARG A 17 -6.01 -7.48 18.65
C ARG A 17 -6.30 -5.99 18.92
N GLY A 18 -6.05 -5.57 20.14
CA GLY A 18 -6.14 -4.19 20.57
C GLY A 18 -4.78 -3.49 20.49
N PRO A 19 -4.58 -2.42 21.27
CA PRO A 19 -3.34 -1.66 21.27
C PRO A 19 -2.13 -2.52 21.66
N CYS A 20 -0.99 -2.11 21.12
CA CYS A 20 0.33 -2.62 21.43
C CYS A 20 1.01 -1.60 22.36
N ILE A 21 1.45 -1.99 23.55
CA ILE A 21 2.16 -1.10 24.47
C ILE A 21 3.62 -1.52 24.47
N VAL A 22 4.51 -0.60 24.07
CA VAL A 22 5.94 -0.83 24.01
C VAL A 22 6.64 -0.11 25.15
N TYR A 23 7.42 -0.86 25.93
CA TYR A 23 8.12 -0.38 27.12
C TYR A 23 9.59 -0.80 27.10
N ASN A 24 10.42 -0.11 27.88
CA ASN A 24 11.83 -0.46 28.08
C ASN A 24 12.02 -1.37 29.30
N GLU A 25 11.50 -0.94 30.45
CA GLU A 25 11.65 -1.60 31.75
C GLU A 25 10.28 -1.99 32.32
N ASP A 26 10.21 -3.15 32.97
CA ASP A 26 8.99 -3.65 33.59
C ASP A 26 8.89 -3.18 35.05
N ASN A 27 8.45 -1.93 35.24
CA ASN A 27 8.14 -1.37 36.56
C ASN A 27 6.70 -1.70 36.99
N GLY A 28 6.27 -2.95 36.77
CA GLY A 28 4.91 -3.42 37.05
C GLY A 28 3.91 -3.22 35.91
N ILE A 29 4.34 -2.70 34.76
CA ILE A 29 3.48 -2.48 33.60
C ILE A 29 2.85 -3.80 33.11
N ILE A 30 3.58 -4.91 33.20
CA ILE A 30 3.03 -6.21 32.81
C ILE A 30 1.86 -6.60 33.72
N LYS A 31 2.00 -6.40 35.02
CA LYS A 31 0.95 -6.73 36.00
C LYS A 31 -0.28 -5.84 35.81
N ALA A 32 -0.07 -4.56 35.53
CA ALA A 32 -1.16 -3.60 35.31
C ALA A 32 -2.00 -3.94 34.07
N PHE A 33 -1.37 -4.29 32.95
CA PHE A 33 -2.07 -4.45 31.67
C PHE A 33 -2.41 -5.90 31.29
N ARG A 34 -1.89 -6.93 31.99
CA ARG A 34 -2.08 -8.34 31.60
C ARG A 34 -3.54 -8.81 31.57
N ASN A 35 -4.42 -8.21 32.38
CA ASN A 35 -5.81 -8.63 32.50
C ASN A 35 -6.77 -7.86 31.58
N ILE A 36 -6.24 -6.94 30.76
CA ILE A 36 -7.07 -6.19 29.81
C ILE A 36 -7.11 -6.98 28.49
N PRO A 37 -8.30 -7.42 28.03
CA PRO A 37 -8.42 -8.27 26.86
C PRO A 37 -7.96 -7.55 25.58
N GLY A 38 -7.23 -8.25 24.72
CA GLY A 38 -6.78 -7.75 23.41
C GLY A 38 -5.51 -6.90 23.45
N ILE A 39 -5.08 -6.39 24.60
CA ILE A 39 -3.82 -5.65 24.74
C ILE A 39 -2.62 -6.58 24.53
N THR A 40 -1.53 -6.02 24.02
CA THR A 40 -0.25 -6.74 23.91
C THR A 40 0.86 -5.85 24.43
N LEU A 41 1.69 -6.42 25.30
CA LEU A 41 2.88 -5.78 25.85
C LEU A 41 4.11 -6.25 25.08
N LEU A 42 5.02 -5.32 24.77
CA LEU A 42 6.26 -5.58 24.05
C LEU A 42 7.42 -4.84 24.71
N ASN A 43 8.54 -5.53 24.89
CA ASN A 43 9.79 -4.86 25.26
C ASN A 43 10.48 -4.32 24.01
N VAL A 44 10.95 -3.07 24.03
CA VAL A 44 11.64 -2.41 22.91
C VAL A 44 12.89 -3.16 22.45
N SER A 45 13.60 -3.83 23.36
CA SER A 45 14.79 -4.62 23.01
C SER A 45 14.43 -5.94 22.31
N LYS A 46 13.18 -6.40 22.45
CA LYS A 46 12.69 -7.68 21.92
C LYS A 46 11.39 -7.50 21.13
N LEU A 47 11.41 -6.59 20.16
CA LEU A 47 10.27 -6.35 19.28
C LEU A 47 10.00 -7.58 18.41
N ASN A 48 8.75 -8.06 18.41
CA ASN A 48 8.33 -9.24 17.68
C ASN A 48 7.38 -8.87 16.53
N ILE A 49 7.74 -9.28 15.32
CA ILE A 49 6.97 -9.01 14.09
C ILE A 49 5.57 -9.61 14.16
N LEU A 50 5.39 -10.80 14.74
CA LEU A 50 4.07 -11.45 14.88
C LEU A 50 3.10 -10.64 15.77
N LYS A 51 3.66 -9.79 16.64
CA LYS A 51 2.88 -8.90 17.49
C LYS A 51 2.69 -7.53 16.85
N LEU A 52 3.67 -7.01 16.11
CA LEU A 52 3.55 -5.73 15.40
C LEU A 52 2.63 -5.83 14.18
N ALA A 53 2.76 -6.90 13.39
CA ALA A 53 1.99 -7.16 12.18
C ALA A 53 1.24 -8.51 12.27
N PRO A 54 0.21 -8.61 13.14
CA PRO A 54 -0.52 -9.86 13.32
C PRO A 54 -1.21 -10.28 12.01
N GLY A 55 -0.94 -11.51 11.56
CA GLY A 55 -1.47 -12.01 10.29
C GLY A 55 -0.88 -11.31 9.06
N GLY A 56 0.31 -10.69 9.17
CA GLY A 56 1.01 -10.06 8.06
C GLY A 56 0.52 -8.67 7.66
N HIS A 57 -0.46 -8.10 8.38
CA HIS A 57 -0.97 -6.76 8.11
C HIS A 57 -0.11 -5.71 8.82
N VAL A 58 0.44 -4.76 8.07
CA VAL A 58 1.19 -3.63 8.63
C VAL A 58 0.24 -2.58 9.20
N GLY A 59 0.72 -1.83 10.19
CA GLY A 59 -0.10 -0.82 10.87
C GLY A 59 -0.85 -1.43 12.05
N ARG A 60 -0.33 -1.18 13.25
CA ARG A 60 -1.00 -1.51 14.51
C ARG A 60 -0.98 -0.28 15.41
N PHE A 61 -2.07 -0.04 16.12
CA PHE A 61 -2.11 1.03 17.10
C PHE A 61 -1.14 0.73 18.25
N CYS A 62 -0.04 1.48 18.31
CA CYS A 62 1.04 1.27 19.25
C CYS A 62 1.25 2.51 20.12
N ILE A 63 1.37 2.26 21.42
CA ILE A 63 1.59 3.23 22.49
C ILE A 63 2.99 2.99 23.00
N TRP A 64 3.80 4.05 23.07
CA TRP A 64 5.21 3.97 23.46
C TRP A 64 5.43 4.72 24.77
N THR A 65 6.21 4.14 25.68
CA THR A 65 6.77 4.92 26.79
C THR A 65 7.90 5.80 26.28
N GLU A 66 8.14 6.94 26.93
CA GLU A 66 9.22 7.86 26.53
C GLU A 66 10.57 7.16 26.44
N SER A 67 10.92 6.37 27.47
CA SER A 67 12.17 5.61 27.53
C SER A 67 12.30 4.56 26.42
N ALA A 68 11.18 3.92 26.03
CA ALA A 68 11.18 2.99 24.91
C ALA A 68 11.42 3.73 23.59
N PHE A 69 10.81 4.91 23.42
CA PHE A 69 10.96 5.69 22.20
C PHE A 69 12.40 6.19 22.02
N ARG A 70 13.04 6.69 23.08
CA ARG A 70 14.47 7.10 23.05
C ARG A 70 15.41 5.94 22.70
N LYS A 71 15.16 4.75 23.27
CA LYS A 71 15.99 3.56 23.04
C LYS A 71 15.92 3.01 21.60
N LEU A 72 14.91 3.38 20.80
CA LEU A 72 14.84 2.95 19.40
C LEU A 72 16.02 3.47 18.57
N GLU A 73 16.45 4.71 18.82
CA GLU A 73 17.58 5.31 18.11
C GLU A 73 18.89 4.58 18.44
N GLU A 74 19.09 4.19 19.70
CA GLU A 74 20.23 3.36 20.10
C GLU A 74 20.16 1.94 19.53
N LEU A 75 18.96 1.42 19.31
CA LEU A 75 18.78 0.03 18.87
C LEU A 75 18.90 -0.15 17.36
N TYR A 76 18.46 0.83 16.58
CA TYR A 76 18.43 0.77 15.12
C TYR A 76 19.32 1.81 14.44
N GLY A 77 19.71 2.87 15.13
CA GLY A 77 20.46 3.98 14.55
C GLY A 77 19.62 4.84 13.60
N THR A 78 20.32 5.61 12.77
CA THR A 78 19.77 6.36 11.64
C THR A 78 20.57 6.03 10.38
N TRP A 79 20.13 6.46 9.20
CA TRP A 79 20.94 6.28 7.98
C TRP A 79 22.34 6.91 8.06
N ARG A 80 22.55 7.90 8.95
CA ARG A 80 23.83 8.59 9.15
C ARG A 80 24.68 8.01 10.28
N LYS A 81 24.04 7.44 11.31
CA LYS A 81 24.69 6.95 12.53
C LYS A 81 24.34 5.48 12.75
N ALA A 82 25.37 4.62 12.76
CA ALA A 82 25.20 3.20 12.99
C ALA A 82 24.59 2.90 14.38
N ALA A 83 23.89 1.76 14.48
CA ALA A 83 23.27 1.32 15.72
C ALA A 83 24.33 0.84 16.73
N PRO A 84 24.41 1.40 17.95
CA PRO A 84 25.36 0.91 18.96
C PRO A 84 25.01 -0.49 19.48
N LEU A 85 23.72 -0.84 19.61
CA LEU A 85 23.31 -2.11 20.22
C LEU A 85 23.23 -3.29 19.24
N LYS A 86 23.05 -3.03 17.94
CA LYS A 86 22.98 -4.06 16.90
C LYS A 86 24.22 -3.98 16.02
N SER A 87 25.16 -4.89 16.23
CA SER A 87 26.35 -5.00 15.40
C SER A 87 25.99 -5.34 13.96
N ASN A 88 26.74 -4.75 13.01
CA ASN A 88 26.61 -4.99 11.57
C ASN A 88 25.19 -4.80 11.00
N TYR A 89 24.38 -3.96 11.64
CA TYR A 89 23.03 -3.61 11.18
C TYR A 89 22.97 -2.15 10.76
N ASN A 90 22.33 -1.88 9.62
CA ASN A 90 21.97 -0.54 9.18
C ASN A 90 20.53 -0.53 8.63
N LEU A 91 19.88 0.63 8.63
CA LEU A 91 18.54 0.75 8.05
C LEU A 91 18.60 0.52 6.53
N PRO A 92 17.61 -0.20 5.96
CA PRO A 92 17.47 -0.31 4.52
C PRO A 92 17.41 1.08 3.86
N MET A 93 18.16 1.24 2.77
CA MET A 93 18.13 2.45 1.96
C MET A 93 16.77 2.57 1.26
N HIS A 94 16.18 3.76 1.31
CA HIS A 94 14.94 4.04 0.58
C HIS A 94 15.22 4.04 -0.93
N LYS A 95 14.35 3.41 -1.72
CA LYS A 95 14.51 3.35 -3.19
C LYS A 95 14.09 4.65 -3.88
N MET A 96 13.13 5.36 -3.31
CA MET A 96 12.62 6.63 -3.82
C MET A 96 12.74 7.66 -2.72
N LEU A 97 13.36 8.81 -3.01
CA LEU A 97 13.47 9.94 -2.08
C LEU A 97 12.09 10.55 -1.78
N ASN A 98 11.25 10.68 -2.81
CA ASN A 98 9.88 11.15 -2.70
C ASN A 98 8.94 10.05 -3.24
N THR A 99 7.94 9.66 -2.45
CA THR A 99 6.93 8.66 -2.82
C THR A 99 5.67 9.26 -3.44
N ASP A 100 5.52 10.60 -3.44
CA ASP A 100 4.37 11.28 -4.04
C ASP A 100 4.51 11.37 -5.56
N LEU A 101 4.08 10.29 -6.22
CA LEU A 101 4.01 10.19 -7.67
C LEU A 101 3.08 11.25 -8.29
N SER A 102 2.00 11.61 -7.60
CA SER A 102 1.02 12.55 -8.14
C SER A 102 1.62 13.94 -8.32
N ARG A 103 2.44 14.38 -7.35
CA ARG A 103 3.19 15.62 -7.42
C ARG A 103 4.28 15.57 -8.47
N ILE A 104 5.02 14.45 -8.55
CA ILE A 104 6.08 14.27 -9.55
C ILE A 104 5.48 14.36 -10.96
N VAL A 105 4.43 13.60 -11.26
CA VAL A 105 3.80 13.60 -12.58
C VAL A 105 3.24 14.98 -12.94
N LYS A 106 2.70 15.72 -11.98
CA LYS A 106 2.13 17.06 -12.21
C LYS A 106 3.18 18.18 -12.21
N SER A 107 4.45 17.87 -12.00
CA SER A 107 5.49 18.89 -11.93
C SER A 107 5.71 19.55 -13.31
N PRO A 108 6.02 20.86 -13.36
CA PRO A 108 6.17 21.58 -14.62
C PRO A 108 7.32 21.04 -15.48
N GLU A 109 8.36 20.51 -14.85
CA GLU A 109 9.52 19.91 -15.52
C GLU A 109 9.09 18.68 -16.33
N ILE A 110 8.26 17.82 -15.74
CA ILE A 110 7.74 16.63 -16.42
C ILE A 110 6.69 17.03 -17.45
N GLN A 111 5.74 17.89 -17.09
CA GLN A 111 4.67 18.31 -18.00
C GLN A 111 5.19 19.02 -19.26
N ARG A 112 6.28 19.78 -19.16
CA ARG A 112 6.94 20.40 -20.32
C ARG A 112 7.56 19.36 -21.27
N ALA A 113 8.04 18.24 -20.75
CA ALA A 113 8.66 17.18 -21.56
C ALA A 113 7.64 16.16 -22.12
N LEU A 114 6.42 16.12 -21.58
CA LEU A 114 5.39 15.17 -22.00
C LEU A 114 4.70 15.60 -23.30
N ARG A 115 4.37 14.61 -24.13
CA ARG A 115 3.55 14.79 -25.34
C ARG A 115 2.06 14.80 -24.96
N ALA A 116 1.24 15.43 -25.81
CA ALA A 116 -0.21 15.44 -25.62
C ALA A 116 -0.80 14.01 -25.56
N PRO A 117 -1.69 13.70 -24.60
CA PRO A 117 -2.30 12.38 -24.49
C PRO A 117 -3.15 12.02 -25.71
N ARG A 118 -2.98 10.80 -26.25
CA ARG A 118 -3.87 10.25 -27.29
C ARG A 118 -5.08 9.59 -26.64
N LYS A 119 -6.29 10.13 -26.85
CA LYS A 119 -7.53 9.67 -26.21
C LYS A 119 -8.40 8.75 -27.08
N LYS A 120 -8.00 8.48 -28.33
CA LYS A 120 -8.77 7.63 -29.24
C LYS A 120 -8.74 6.18 -28.75
N ILE A 121 -9.91 5.65 -28.40
CA ILE A 121 -10.11 4.23 -28.09
C ILE A 121 -10.75 3.62 -29.34
N HIS A 122 -10.08 2.65 -29.96
CA HIS A 122 -10.68 1.85 -31.02
C HIS A 122 -11.54 0.77 -30.36
N ARG A 123 -12.86 0.85 -30.54
CA ARG A 123 -13.79 -0.22 -30.19
C ARG A 123 -14.22 -0.92 -31.47
N SER A 124 -14.16 -2.25 -31.47
CA SER A 124 -14.86 -3.05 -32.47
C SER A 124 -16.35 -2.99 -32.18
N LEU A 125 -17.13 -2.57 -33.17
CA LEU A 125 -18.57 -2.80 -33.18
C LEU A 125 -18.78 -4.09 -33.98
N GLU A 126 -19.39 -5.09 -33.37
CA GLU A 126 -19.97 -6.20 -34.13
C GLU A 126 -21.24 -5.64 -34.78
N GLU A 127 -21.22 -5.46 -36.09
CA GLU A 127 -22.43 -5.18 -36.85
C GLU A 127 -23.24 -6.47 -36.89
N GLU A 128 -24.28 -6.54 -36.04
CA GLU A 128 -25.30 -7.57 -36.18
C GLU A 128 -25.96 -7.37 -37.55
N SER A 129 -25.90 -8.39 -38.40
CA SER A 129 -26.43 -8.39 -39.76
C SER A 129 -27.96 -8.47 -39.74
N THR A 130 -28.60 -7.38 -39.32
CA THR A 130 -30.00 -7.12 -39.60
C THR A 130 -30.12 -5.71 -40.19
N GLU A 131 -30.64 -5.66 -41.40
CA GLU A 131 -30.74 -4.48 -42.26
C GLU A 131 -31.28 -3.25 -41.51
N LYS A 132 -30.48 -2.18 -41.46
CA LYS A 132 -30.99 -0.81 -41.30
C LYS A 132 -30.22 0.14 -42.22
N PRO A 133 -30.90 0.92 -43.08
CA PRO A 133 -30.24 1.94 -43.89
C PRO A 133 -30.17 3.22 -43.07
N GLU A 134 -28.99 3.84 -42.99
CA GLU A 134 -28.79 5.30 -43.03
C GLU A 134 -27.31 5.64 -42.79
N ASN A 135 -26.83 6.65 -43.51
CA ASN A 135 -25.47 7.22 -43.54
C ASN A 135 -24.54 6.67 -44.64
N HIS A 136 -24.90 6.94 -45.89
CA HIS A 136 -23.96 7.02 -46.99
C HIS A 136 -23.93 8.45 -47.55
N VAL A 137 -23.23 9.35 -46.86
CA VAL A 137 -22.76 10.61 -47.48
C VAL A 137 -21.37 10.93 -46.92
N GLU A 138 -20.35 10.26 -47.44
CA GLU A 138 -19.01 10.85 -47.48
C GLU A 138 -18.61 10.91 -48.97
N ALA A 139 -18.81 12.08 -49.54
CA ALA A 139 -18.68 12.34 -50.97
C ALA A 139 -17.24 12.06 -51.44
N LYS A 140 -17.06 11.03 -52.28
CA LYS A 140 -15.88 10.94 -53.14
C LYS A 140 -16.18 11.73 -54.42
N PRO A 141 -15.37 12.73 -54.80
CA PRO A 141 -15.63 13.51 -56.01
C PRO A 141 -15.33 12.64 -57.23
N ILE A 142 -16.36 12.40 -58.05
CA ILE A 142 -16.23 11.63 -59.30
C ILE A 142 -15.50 12.50 -60.32
N ARG A 143 -14.32 12.03 -60.77
CA ARG A 143 -13.55 12.59 -61.89
C ARG A 143 -14.39 12.49 -63.17
N LYS A 144 -14.62 13.63 -63.84
CA LYS A 144 -15.16 13.64 -65.21
C LYS A 144 -14.02 13.36 -66.19
N ASP A 145 -13.70 12.09 -66.39
CA ASP A 145 -12.84 11.67 -67.48
C ASP A 145 -13.66 11.52 -68.76
N HIS A 146 -13.13 12.15 -69.81
CA HIS A 146 -13.65 12.24 -71.17
C HIS A 146 -13.99 10.89 -71.81
N ALA A 147 -15.00 10.87 -72.68
CA ALA A 147 -15.10 9.93 -73.81
C ALA A 147 -16.17 10.36 -74.84
N PRO A 148 -16.08 9.88 -76.11
CA PRO A 148 -16.24 10.71 -77.31
C PRO A 148 -17.40 10.32 -78.26
N GLU A 149 -17.64 11.20 -79.25
CA GLU A 149 -18.30 11.02 -80.58
C GLU A 149 -19.77 10.51 -80.60
N HIS A 150 -20.67 10.98 -81.47
CA HIS A 150 -20.57 11.42 -82.86
C HIS A 150 -21.23 12.77 -83.17
#